data_AF-K1YI05-F1
#
_entry.id   AF-K1YI05-F1
#
_cell.length_a   1.000
_cell.length_b   1.000
_cell.length_c   1.000
_cell.angle_alpha   90.00
_cell.angle_beta   90.00
_cell.angle_gamma   90.00
#
_symmetry.space_group_name_H-M   'P 1'
#
loop_
_entity.id
_entity.type
_entity.pdbx_description
1 polymer ?
#
loop_
_entity_poly.entity_id
_entity_poly.type
_entity_poly.pdbx_seq_one_letter_code
_entity_poly.pdbx_strand_id
1 'polypeptide(L)'
;MSIHSNIQSNITKTYIIMSIFVAFVVIVAYVLGQALGYGNSFMWIAVSLSVFSSFASYYWGDKIVLALSRARPADRKRDFDFFTVAENLAIAAGVP
;
A
#
# COMPACT_ATOMS: atom_id res chain seq x y z
N MET A 1 -27.81 2.96 -3.22
CA MET A 1 -26.51 2.24 -3.28
C MET A 1 -26.42 1.36 -2.04
N SER A 2 -26.29 0.04 -2.19
CA SER A 2 -26.13 -0.88 -1.05
C SER A 2 -24.65 -0.97 -0.62
N ILE A 3 -24.39 -1.33 0.64
CA ILE A 3 -23.01 -1.47 1.18
C ILE A 3 -22.16 -2.42 0.32
N HIS A 4 -22.75 -3.50 -0.17
CA HIS A 4 -22.09 -4.46 -1.07
C HIS A 4 -21.59 -3.84 -2.37
N SER A 5 -22.31 -2.86 -2.93
CA SER A 5 -21.89 -2.15 -4.14
C SER A 5 -20.64 -1.30 -3.92
N ASN A 6 -20.51 -0.68 -2.74
CA ASN A 6 -19.32 0.09 -2.37
C ASN A 6 -18.10 -0.82 -2.11
N ILE A 7 -18.31 -1.95 -1.45
CA ILE A 7 -17.26 -2.96 -1.23
C ILE A 7 -16.71 -3.44 -2.58
N GLN A 8 -17.58 -3.82 -3.50
CA GLN A 8 -17.17 -4.28 -4.82
C GLN A 8 -16.43 -3.18 -5.62
N SER A 9 -16.91 -1.93 -5.55
CA SER A 9 -16.23 -0.80 -6.19
C SER A 9 -14.82 -0.58 -5.64
N ASN A 10 -14.64 -0.67 -4.32
CA ASN A 10 -13.33 -0.54 -3.69
C ASN A 10 -12.40 -1.68 -4.08
N ILE A 11 -12.89 -2.93 -4.11
CA ILE A 11 -12.11 -4.08 -4.57
C ILE A 11 -11.61 -3.86 -6.01
N THR A 12 -12.50 -3.45 -6.92
CA THR A 12 -12.13 -3.17 -8.31
C THR A 12 -11.09 -2.05 -8.41
N LYS A 13 -11.25 -0.96 -7.65
CA LYS A 13 -10.27 0.14 -7.61
C LYS A 13 -8.91 -0.33 -7.11
N THR A 14 -8.86 -1.15 -6.06
CA THR A 14 -7.62 -1.74 -5.56
C THR A 14 -6.93 -2.58 -6.64
N TYR A 15 -7.67 -3.42 -7.37
CA TYR A 15 -7.09 -4.21 -8.46
C TYR A 15 -6.53 -3.33 -9.59
N ILE A 16 -7.20 -2.23 -9.95
CA ILE A 16 -6.72 -1.27 -10.95
C ILE A 16 -5.42 -0.60 -10.50
N ILE A 17 -5.35 -0.15 -9.24
CA ILE A 17 -4.13 0.49 -8.71
C ILE A 17 -2.98 -0.52 -8.69
N MET A 18 -3.23 -1.74 -8.25
CA MET A 18 -2.22 -2.80 -8.21
C MET A 18 -1.72 -3.17 -9.61
N SER A 19 -2.59 -3.27 -10.61
CA SER A 19 -2.19 -3.59 -11.98
C SER A 19 -1.34 -2.48 -12.62
N ILE A 20 -1.71 -1.21 -12.40
CA ILE A 20 -0.92 -0.05 -12.85
C ILE A 20 0.46 -0.05 -12.20
N PHE A 21 0.53 -0.33 -10.89
CA PHE A 21 1.81 -0.39 -10.17
C PHE A 21 2.71 -1.50 -10.71
N VAL A 22 2.18 -2.71 -10.92
CA VAL A 22 2.94 -3.82 -11.52
C VAL A 22 3.45 -3.43 -12.92
N ALA A 23 2.60 -2.86 -13.76
CA ALA A 23 3.00 -2.39 -15.09
C ALA A 23 4.13 -1.35 -15.02
N PHE A 24 4.03 -0.38 -14.10
CA PHE A 24 5.07 0.61 -13.86
C PHE A 24 6.40 -0.02 -13.47
N VAL A 25 6.41 -0.96 -12.53
CA VAL A 25 7.67 -1.61 -12.11
C VAL A 25 8.28 -2.43 -13.23
N VAL A 26 7.47 -3.13 -14.04
CA VAL A 26 7.95 -3.87 -15.22
C VAL A 26 8.61 -2.93 -16.23
N ILE A 27 8.02 -1.77 -16.50
CA ILE A 27 8.59 -0.77 -17.41
C ILE A 27 9.92 -0.24 -16.87
N VAL A 28 9.97 0.14 -15.59
CA VAL A 28 11.20 0.63 -14.94
C VAL A 28 12.30 -0.43 -14.97
N ALA A 29 11.95 -1.68 -14.65
CA ALA A 29 12.84 -2.83 -14.71
C ALA A 29 13.43 -3.04 -16.11
N TYR A 30 12.59 -2.97 -17.15
CA TYR A 30 13.01 -3.13 -18.54
C TYR A 30 13.96 -2.00 -18.98
N VAL A 31 13.60 -0.74 -18.68
CA VAL A 31 14.42 0.44 -19.04
C VAL A 31 15.77 0.40 -18.33
N LEU A 32 15.80 0.11 -17.03
CA LEU A 32 17.04 0.02 -16.26
C LEU A 32 17.91 -1.16 -16.71
N GLY A 33 17.31 -2.31 -17.04
CA GLY A 33 18.03 -3.47 -17.55
C GLY A 33 18.74 -3.21 -18.88
N GLN A 34 18.08 -2.48 -19.79
CA GLN A 34 18.66 -2.01 -21.06
C GLN A 34 19.74 -0.95 -20.82
N ALA A 35 19.46 0.08 -20.00
CA ALA A 35 20.38 1.20 -19.78
C ALA A 35 21.68 0.79 -19.07
N LEU A 36 21.62 -0.18 -18.16
CA LEU A 36 22.78 -0.68 -17.42
C LEU A 36 23.55 -1.79 -18.15
N GLY A 37 23.10 -2.23 -19.33
CA GLY A 37 23.79 -3.23 -20.15
C GLY A 37 23.77 -4.66 -19.58
N TYR A 38 22.97 -4.94 -18.55
CA TYR A 38 22.90 -6.27 -17.90
C TYR A 38 22.00 -7.28 -18.65
N GLY A 39 21.30 -6.86 -19.72
CA GLY A 39 20.43 -7.73 -20.51
C GLY A 39 19.25 -8.32 -19.72
N ASN A 40 18.67 -9.43 -20.19
CA ASN A 40 17.48 -10.06 -19.58
C ASN A 40 17.69 -10.58 -18.15
N SER A 41 18.93 -10.70 -17.66
CA SER A 41 19.19 -11.16 -16.28
C SER A 41 18.76 -10.14 -15.23
N PHE A 42 18.85 -8.83 -15.54
CA PHE A 42 18.38 -7.77 -14.65
C PHE A 42 16.85 -7.72 -14.56
N MET A 43 16.17 -8.06 -15.66
CA MET A 43 14.71 -8.17 -15.70
C MET A 43 14.19 -9.18 -14.68
N TRP A 44 14.84 -10.34 -14.52
CA TRP A 44 14.44 -11.34 -13.53
C TRP A 44 14.60 -10.86 -12.08
N ILE A 45 15.68 -10.16 -11.77
CA ILE A 45 15.92 -9.58 -10.44
C ILE A 45 14.89 -8.49 -10.16
N ALA A 46 14.64 -7.61 -11.12
CA ALA A 46 13.70 -6.50 -10.96
C ALA A 46 12.24 -6.97 -10.90
N VAL A 47 11.87 -8.01 -11.65
CA VAL A 47 10.55 -8.68 -11.52
C VAL A 47 10.43 -9.34 -10.16
N SER A 48 11.46 -10.06 -9.69
CA SER A 48 11.45 -10.65 -8.35
C SER A 48 11.29 -9.56 -7.28
N LEU A 49 12.07 -8.48 -7.36
CA LEU A 49 11.96 -7.34 -6.46
C LEU A 49 10.57 -6.69 -6.51
N SER A 50 9.96 -6.57 -7.70
CA SER A 50 8.60 -6.06 -7.87
C SER A 50 7.58 -6.93 -7.15
N VAL A 51 7.68 -8.26 -7.31
CA VAL A 51 6.76 -9.20 -6.67
C VAL A 51 6.91 -9.13 -5.15
N PHE A 52 8.15 -9.13 -4.65
CA PHE A 52 8.44 -8.96 -3.23
C PHE A 52 7.94 -7.61 -2.71
N SER A 53 8.14 -6.52 -3.45
CA SER A 53 7.68 -5.18 -3.07
C SER A 53 6.16 -5.09 -3.09
N SER A 54 5.47 -5.67 -4.07
CA SER A 54 4.00 -5.70 -4.10
C SER A 54 3.43 -6.50 -2.94
N PHE A 55 4.02 -7.67 -2.62
CA PHE A 55 3.65 -8.44 -1.44
C PHE A 55 3.90 -7.65 -0.15
N ALA A 56 5.08 -7.05 0.00
CA ALA A 56 5.42 -6.24 1.16
C ALA A 56 4.48 -5.04 1.31
N SER A 57 4.15 -4.33 0.23
CA SER A 57 3.21 -3.21 0.25
C SER A 57 1.78 -3.64 0.55
N TYR A 58 1.35 -4.82 0.12
CA TYR A 58 -0.01 -5.32 0.41
C TYR A 58 -0.19 -5.68 1.90
N TYR A 59 0.81 -6.32 2.52
CA TYR A 59 0.71 -6.78 3.91
C TYR A 59 1.27 -5.79 4.94
N TRP A 60 2.25 -4.96 4.58
CA TRP A 60 2.89 -3.99 5.47
C TRP A 60 2.76 -2.53 4.99
N GLY A 61 1.85 -2.26 4.05
CA GLY A 61 1.61 -0.91 3.53
C GLY A 61 1.27 0.10 4.63
N ASP A 62 0.49 -0.33 5.63
CA ASP A 62 0.17 0.45 6.82
C ASP A 62 1.45 0.89 7.57
N LYS A 63 2.37 -0.05 7.84
CA LYS A 63 3.64 0.23 8.51
C LYS A 63 4.56 1.11 7.68
N ILE A 64 4.58 0.91 6.36
CA ILE A 64 5.38 1.71 5.42
C ILE A 64 4.91 3.17 5.46
N VAL A 65 3.60 3.41 5.37
CA VAL A 65 3.02 4.77 5.42
C VAL A 65 3.27 5.43 6.78
N LEU A 66 3.11 4.68 7.87
CA LEU A 66 3.40 5.17 9.22
C LEU A 66 4.88 5.56 9.36
N ALA A 67 5.80 4.71 8.89
CA ALA A 67 7.23 4.98 8.95
C ALA A 67 7.65 6.20 8.10
N LEU A 68 7.14 6.29 6.86
CA LEU A 68 7.38 7.42 5.95
C LEU A 68 6.89 8.75 6.55
N SER A 69 5.74 8.72 7.22
CA SER A 69 5.16 9.89 7.87
C SER A 69 5.83 10.24 9.20
N ARG A 70 6.82 9.44 9.64
CA ARG A 70 7.39 9.49 11.00
C ARG A 70 6.30 9.47 12.07
N ALA A 71 5.27 8.66 11.83
CA ALA A 71 4.15 8.52 12.74
C ALA A 71 4.64 7.96 14.07
N ARG A 72 4.13 8.54 15.16
CA ARG A 72 4.34 8.07 16.52
C ARG A 72 3.01 7.51 17.05
N PRO A 73 3.04 6.57 18.00
CA PRO A 73 1.82 6.16 18.70
C PRO A 73 1.09 7.37 19.28
N ALA A 74 -0.22 7.42 19.07
CA ALA A 74 -1.07 8.45 19.65
C ALA A 74 -1.18 8.23 21.16
N ASP A 75 -1.04 9.30 21.94
CA ASP A 75 -1.13 9.25 23.39
C ASP A 75 -2.38 9.99 23.87
N ARG A 76 -3.18 9.37 24.74
CA ARG A 76 -4.47 9.94 25.20
C ARG A 76 -4.32 11.27 25.92
N LYS A 77 -3.17 11.55 26.56
CA LYS A 77 -2.93 12.81 27.28
C LYS A 77 -2.46 13.92 26.34
N ARG A 78 -1.66 13.59 25.31
CA ARG A 78 -1.13 14.58 24.35
C ARG A 78 -2.03 14.82 23.15
N ASP A 79 -2.67 13.77 22.66
CA ASP A 79 -3.42 13.74 21.41
C ASP A 79 -4.91 13.41 21.71
N PHE A 80 -5.48 14.03 22.75
CA PHE A 80 -6.80 13.71 23.32
C PHE A 80 -7.92 13.74 22.27
N ASP A 81 -8.04 14.83 21.50
CA ASP A 81 -9.10 14.97 20.50
C ASP A 81 -9.00 13.89 19.42
N PHE A 82 -7.78 13.62 18.95
CA PHE A 82 -7.55 12.57 17.95
C PHE A 82 -7.91 11.18 18.51
N PHE A 83 -7.44 10.88 19.72
CA PHE A 83 -7.68 9.58 20.37
C PHE A 83 -9.17 9.35 20.62
N THR A 84 -9.86 10.33 21.21
CA THR A 84 -11.29 10.20 21.57
C THR A 84 -12.21 10.19 20.36
N VAL A 85 -11.93 10.97 19.31
CA VAL A 85 -12.71 10.92 18.07
C VAL A 85 -12.53 9.57 17.38
N ALA A 86 -11.30 9.06 17.27
CA ALA A 86 -11.02 7.75 16.69
C ALA A 86 -11.68 6.61 17.51
N GLU A 87 -11.61 6.67 18.84
CA GLU A 87 -12.24 5.70 19.75
C GLU A 87 -13.77 5.69 19.60
N ASN A 88 -14.41 6.86 19.58
CA ASN A 88 -15.85 6.96 19.38
C ASN A 88 -16.30 6.43 18.01
N LEU A 89 -15.50 6.68 16.96
CA LEU A 89 -15.74 6.13 15.63
C LEU A 89 -15.61 4.61 15.60
N ALA A 90 -14.58 4.04 16.24
CA ALA A 90 -14.36 2.61 16.33
C ALA A 90 -15.52 1.91 17.06
N ILE A 91 -15.95 2.46 18.20
CA ILE A 91 -17.12 1.98 18.95
C ILE A 91 -18.38 2.01 18.08
N ALA A 92 -18.65 3.11 17.38
CA ALA A 92 -19.83 3.23 16.51
C ALA A 92 -19.80 2.25 15.32
N ALA A 93 -18.61 1.95 14.80
CA ALA A 93 -18.41 1.01 13.70
C ALA A 93 -18.34 -0.47 14.16
N GLY A 94 -18.31 -0.73 15.48
CA GLY A 94 -18.19 -2.08 16.04
C GLY A 94 -16.84 -2.74 15.75
N VAL A 95 -15.81 -1.93 15.52
CA VAL A 95 -14.45 -2.39 15.25
C VAL A 95 -13.52 -1.96 16.40
N PRO A 96 -12.53 -2.80 16.76
CA PRO A 96 -11.54 -2.46 17.79
C PRO A 96 -10.57 -1.36 17.33
#